data_AF-A0A970B059-F1
#
_entry.id   AF-A0A970B059-F1
#
_cell.length_a   1.000
_cell.length_b   1.000
_cell.length_c   1.000
_cell.angle_alpha   90.00
_cell.angle_beta   90.00
_cell.angle_gamma   90.00
#
_symmetry.space_group_name_H-M   'P 1'
#
loop_
_entity.id
_entity.type
_entity.pdbx_description
1 polymer ?
#
loop_
_entity_poly.entity_id
_entity_poly.type
_entity_poly.pdbx_seq_one_letter_code
_entity_poly.pdbx_strand_id
1 'polypeptide(L)'
;MKIAMVGSGYVGLVSGACFADFGHDVVCIDKDQSKIDRLHAGVMPIYEPGLEALVDSNVKSGRLSFTTSLAEGIKGAAAIFIAVGTPSRRGDGHADLTFVYEVAREVGEHLAGDAVVVTKSTVPVGTGDEVERIIVKPE
;
A
#
# COMPACT_ATOMS: atom_id res chain seq x y z
N MET A 1 6.24 -14.66 -3.10
CA MET A 1 4.96 -14.31 -3.76
C MET A 1 4.94 -12.82 -4.02
N LYS A 2 4.18 -12.34 -5.01
CA LYS A 2 4.05 -10.91 -5.27
C LYS A 2 3.06 -10.25 -4.30
N ILE A 3 3.48 -9.18 -3.64
CA ILE A 3 2.68 -8.39 -2.70
C ILE A 3 2.65 -6.94 -3.19
N ALA A 4 1.45 -6.36 -3.26
CA ALA A 4 1.27 -4.92 -3.45
C ALA A 4 1.02 -4.26 -2.09
N MET A 5 1.73 -3.18 -1.80
CA MET A 5 1.61 -2.40 -0.57
C MET A 5 1.19 -0.97 -0.93
N VAL A 6 -0.09 -0.64 -0.74
CA VAL A 6 -0.64 0.67 -1.10
C VAL A 6 -0.53 1.63 0.08
N GLY A 7 0.22 2.71 -0.10
CA GLY A 7 0.68 3.64 0.90
C GLY A 7 2.14 3.39 1.26
N SER A 8 2.98 4.41 1.16
CA SER A 8 4.40 4.36 1.56
C SER A 8 4.74 5.33 2.71
N GLY A 9 3.75 5.58 3.58
CA GLY A 9 3.98 6.14 4.90
C GLY A 9 4.63 5.11 5.85
N TYR A 10 4.70 5.45 7.14
CA TYR A 10 5.32 4.60 8.17
C TYR A 10 4.87 3.13 8.12
N VAL A 11 3.55 2.90 8.17
CA VAL A 11 2.99 1.55 8.20
C VAL A 11 3.32 0.78 6.93
N GLY A 12 3.08 1.38 5.76
CA GLY A 12 3.23 0.69 4.49
C GLY A 12 4.69 0.44 4.11
N LEU A 13 5.56 1.46 4.20
CA LEU A 13 6.97 1.33 3.80
C LEU A 13 7.72 0.33 4.68
N VAL A 14 7.56 0.40 6.00
CA VAL A 14 8.20 -0.54 6.93
C VAL A 14 7.69 -1.97 6.67
N SER A 15 6.37 -2.16 6.56
CA SER A 15 5.80 -3.49 6.31
C SER A 15 6.26 -4.05 4.97
N GLY A 16 6.28 -3.23 3.91
CA GLY A 16 6.72 -3.63 2.58
C GLY A 16 8.20 -4.02 2.55
N ALA A 17 9.07 -3.23 3.20
CA ALA A 17 10.49 -3.57 3.32
C ALA A 17 10.71 -4.88 4.09
N CYS A 18 10.01 -5.10 5.20
CA CYS A 18 10.09 -6.35 5.96
C CYS A 18 9.57 -7.56 5.16
N PHE A 19 8.48 -7.43 4.40
CA PHE A 19 8.01 -8.52 3.54
C PHE A 19 9.00 -8.84 2.41
N ALA A 20 9.66 -7.83 1.84
CA ALA A 20 10.72 -8.06 0.85
C ALA A 20 11.92 -8.79 1.47
N ASP A 21 12.26 -8.45 2.71
CA ASP A 21 13.32 -9.11 3.49
C ASP A 21 12.99 -10.58 3.81
N PHE A 22 11.71 -10.89 4.03
CA PHE A 22 11.22 -12.26 4.13
C PHE A 22 11.20 -13.03 2.80
N GLY A 23 11.63 -12.41 1.70
CA GLY A 23 11.78 -13.04 0.39
C GLY A 23 10.56 -12.92 -0.53
N HIS A 24 9.65 -11.99 -0.26
CA HIS A 24 8.55 -11.68 -1.18
C HIS A 24 8.94 -10.63 -2.22
N ASP A 25 8.25 -10.63 -3.36
CA ASP A 25 8.40 -9.59 -4.38
C ASP A 25 7.39 -8.48 -4.07
N VAL A 26 7.87 -7.36 -3.55
CA VAL A 26 7.03 -6.28 -3.03
C VAL A 26 7.07 -5.06 -3.94
N VAL A 27 5.89 -4.52 -4.23
CA VAL A 27 5.73 -3.21 -4.87
C VAL A 27 5.04 -2.27 -3.89
N CYS A 28 5.74 -1.23 -3.45
CA CYS A 28 5.16 -0.14 -2.66
C CYS A 28 4.59 0.92 -3.60
N ILE A 29 3.32 1.27 -3.41
CA ILE A 29 2.54 2.14 -4.30
C ILE A 29 2.12 3.38 -3.51
N ASP A 30 2.33 4.57 -4.04
CA ASP A 30 1.84 5.82 -3.43
C ASP A 30 1.59 6.88 -4.51
N LYS A 31 0.52 7.67 -4.39
CA LYS A 31 0.19 8.70 -5.39
C LYS A 31 1.13 9.92 -5.33
N ASP A 32 1.87 10.08 -4.23
CA ASP A 32 2.84 11.16 -4.08
C ASP A 32 4.12 10.86 -4.88
N GLN A 33 4.20 11.45 -6.08
CA GLN A 33 5.36 11.31 -6.97
C GLN A 33 6.67 11.74 -6.30
N SER A 34 6.66 12.81 -5.50
CA SER A 34 7.87 13.29 -4.81
C SER A 34 8.39 12.25 -3.82
N LYS A 35 7.49 11.55 -3.14
CA LYS A 35 7.85 10.47 -2.21
C LYS A 35 8.45 9.27 -2.95
N ILE A 36 7.87 8.89 -4.10
CA ILE A 36 8.40 7.80 -4.94
C ILE A 36 9.77 8.16 -5.51
N ASP A 37 9.96 9.37 -6.03
CA ASP A 37 11.24 9.84 -6.57
C ASP A 37 12.34 9.80 -5.50
N ARG A 38 12.01 10.20 -4.27
CA ARG A 38 12.92 10.12 -3.13
C ARG A 38 13.30 8.68 -2.79
N LEU A 39 12.34 7.76 -2.80
CA LEU A 39 12.59 6.34 -2.56
C LEU A 39 13.49 5.72 -3.64
N HIS A 40 13.29 6.08 -4.92
CA HIS A 40 14.20 5.68 -6.00
C HIS A 40 15.60 6.26 -5.82
N ALA A 41 15.73 7.45 -5.25
CA ALA A 41 17.01 8.06 -4.89
C ALA A 41 17.62 7.53 -3.58
N GLY A 42 17.00 6.53 -2.92
CA GLY A 42 17.45 5.97 -1.65
C GLY A 42 17.19 6.88 -0.43
N VAL A 43 16.42 7.96 -0.57
CA VAL A 43 16.14 8.92 0.49
C VAL A 43 14.83 8.57 1.19
N MET A 44 14.90 8.15 2.46
CA MET A 44 13.71 7.71 3.20
C MET A 44 12.76 8.86 3.55
N PRO A 45 11.44 8.73 3.30
CA PRO A 45 10.46 9.77 3.57
C PRO A 45 10.13 9.99 5.05
N ILE A 46 10.59 9.07 5.89
CA ILE A 46 10.35 9.02 7.33
C ILE A 46 11.67 8.69 8.04
N TYR A 47 11.75 9.04 9.32
CA TYR A 47 12.81 8.55 10.18
C TYR A 47 12.35 7.25 10.86
N GLU A 48 13.01 6.15 10.56
CA GLU A 48 12.85 4.88 11.28
C GLU A 48 14.21 4.17 11.35
N PRO A 49 14.72 3.81 12.55
CA PRO A 49 16.04 3.19 12.69
C PRO A 49 16.18 1.91 11.85
N GLY A 50 17.20 1.86 11.01
CA GLY A 50 17.53 0.69 10.17
C GLY A 50 16.72 0.55 8.87
N LEU A 51 15.68 1.36 8.67
CA LEU A 51 14.82 1.26 7.48
C LEU A 51 15.58 1.52 6.17
N GLU A 52 16.49 2.50 6.15
CA GLU A 52 17.26 2.86 4.95
C GLU A 52 18.09 1.67 4.44
N ALA A 53 18.80 0.98 5.33
CA ALA A 53 19.59 -0.21 4.99
C ALA A 53 18.71 -1.39 4.54
N LEU A 54 17.55 -1.57 5.18
CA LEU A 54 16.60 -2.63 4.82
C LEU A 54 15.99 -2.39 3.43
N VAL A 55 15.64 -1.14 3.12
CA VAL A 55 15.13 -0.76 1.79
C VAL A 55 16.22 -0.90 0.73
N ASP A 56 17.40 -0.33 0.96
CA ASP A 56 18.52 -0.37 0.01
C ASP A 56 18.91 -1.82 -0.37
N SER A 57 19.04 -2.70 0.63
CA SER A 57 19.37 -4.12 0.40
C SER A 57 18.30 -4.83 -0.43
N ASN A 58 17.01 -4.60 -0.13
CA ASN A 58 15.93 -5.26 -0.86
C ASN A 58 15.69 -4.69 -2.26
N VAL A 59 15.92 -3.39 -2.47
CA VAL A 59 15.92 -2.78 -3.81
C VAL A 59 17.06 -3.36 -4.65
N LYS A 60 18.28 -3.42 -4.11
CA LYS A 60 19.44 -4.03 -4.81
C LYS A 60 19.23 -5.51 -5.15
N SER A 61 18.49 -6.22 -4.31
CA SER A 61 18.14 -7.63 -4.56
C SER A 61 17.00 -7.82 -5.57
N GLY A 62 16.36 -6.75 -6.03
CA GLY A 62 15.22 -6.79 -6.95
C GLY A 62 13.88 -7.19 -6.32
N ARG A 63 13.82 -7.36 -4.99
CA ARG A 63 12.60 -7.77 -4.27
C ARG A 63 11.73 -6.61 -3.80
N LEU A 64 12.23 -5.37 -3.79
CA LEU A 64 11.45 -4.19 -3.45
C LEU A 64 11.50 -3.17 -4.57
N SER A 65 10.34 -2.66 -4.96
CA SER A 65 10.18 -1.63 -5.99
C SER A 65 9.11 -0.63 -5.60
N PHE A 66 9.10 0.52 -6.28
CA PHE A 66 8.20 1.63 -6.00
C PHE A 66 7.56 2.14 -7.29
N THR A 67 6.27 2.49 -7.25
CA THR A 67 5.53 3.09 -8.36
C THR A 67 4.44 4.03 -7.87
N THR A 68 4.00 4.95 -8.72
CA THR A 68 2.78 5.75 -8.51
C THR A 68 1.53 5.11 -9.12
N SER A 69 1.70 4.08 -9.96
CA SER A 69 0.59 3.41 -10.65
C SER A 69 0.07 2.22 -9.85
N LEU A 70 -1.16 2.30 -9.36
CA LEU A 70 -1.82 1.18 -8.69
C LEU A 70 -1.99 0.00 -9.65
N ALA A 71 -2.49 0.25 -10.86
CA ALA A 71 -2.73 -0.77 -11.87
C ALA A 71 -1.46 -1.60 -12.19
N GLU A 72 -0.31 -0.94 -12.32
CA GLU A 72 0.97 -1.65 -12.52
C GLU A 72 1.41 -2.42 -11.28
N GLY A 73 1.29 -1.80 -10.10
CA GLY A 73 1.74 -2.38 -8.85
C GLY A 73 0.96 -3.63 -8.45
N ILE A 74 -0.37 -3.65 -8.65
CA ILE A 74 -1.24 -4.78 -8.27
C ILE A 74 -1.24 -5.93 -9.29
N LYS A 75 -0.71 -5.72 -10.50
CA LYS A 75 -0.76 -6.73 -11.57
C LYS A 75 -0.10 -8.05 -11.14
N GLY A 76 -0.89 -9.12 -11.01
CA GLY A 76 -0.42 -10.44 -10.57
C GLY A 76 0.01 -10.50 -9.09
N ALA A 77 -0.37 -9.51 -8.27
CA ALA A 77 -0.18 -9.57 -6.83
C ALA A 77 -1.14 -10.60 -6.23
N ALA A 78 -0.61 -11.49 -5.38
CA ALA A 78 -1.42 -12.47 -4.67
C ALA A 78 -2.06 -11.88 -3.39
N ALA A 79 -1.47 -10.80 -2.85
CA ALA A 79 -2.03 -10.03 -1.76
C ALA A 79 -1.84 -8.52 -2.00
N ILE A 80 -2.87 -7.74 -1.70
CA ILE A 80 -2.88 -6.27 -1.83
C ILE A 80 -3.20 -5.69 -0.46
N PHE A 81 -2.20 -5.04 0.15
CA PHE A 81 -2.34 -4.39 1.45
C PHE A 81 -2.73 -2.93 1.26
N ILE A 82 -3.79 -2.50 1.94
CA ILE A 82 -4.20 -1.09 2.03
C ILE A 82 -3.63 -0.53 3.33
N ALA A 83 -2.60 0.30 3.24
CA ALA A 83 -1.85 0.89 4.34
C ALA A 83 -1.77 2.43 4.25
N VAL A 84 -2.82 3.05 3.70
CA VAL A 84 -2.97 4.50 3.60
C VAL A 84 -3.41 5.12 4.93
N GLY A 85 -3.24 6.43 5.07
CA GLY A 85 -3.64 7.15 6.29
C GLY A 85 -5.16 7.20 6.46
N THR A 86 -5.60 7.20 7.71
CA THR A 86 -7.01 7.40 8.12
C THR A 86 -7.07 8.50 9.19
N PRO A 87 -6.68 9.74 8.84
CA PRO A 87 -6.64 10.84 9.80
C PRO A 87 -8.04 11.15 10.35
N SER A 88 -8.12 11.88 11.46
CA SER A 88 -9.40 12.40 11.95
C SER A 88 -9.98 13.41 10.95
N ARG A 89 -11.23 13.20 10.56
CA ARG A 89 -12.02 14.11 9.76
C ARG A 89 -12.22 15.43 10.53
N ARG A 90 -12.03 16.53 9.83
CA ARG A 90 -12.26 17.87 10.38
C ARG A 90 -13.74 18.06 10.71
N GLY A 91 -14.02 18.45 11.95
CA GLY A 91 -15.37 18.81 12.41
C GLY A 91 -15.93 17.85 13.46
N ASP A 92 -15.90 16.55 13.19
CA ASP A 92 -16.53 15.54 14.05
C ASP A 92 -15.58 14.47 14.60
N GLY A 93 -14.32 14.47 14.16
CA GLY A 93 -13.26 13.61 14.72
C GLY A 93 -13.35 12.14 14.30
N HIS A 94 -14.32 11.77 13.46
CA HIS A 94 -14.41 10.42 12.89
C HIS A 94 -13.21 10.10 12.01
N ALA A 95 -12.91 8.81 11.81
CA ALA A 95 -11.87 8.41 10.85
C ALA A 95 -12.26 8.84 9.43
N ASP A 96 -11.35 9.51 8.74
CA ASP A 96 -11.48 9.79 7.32
C ASP A 96 -11.08 8.56 6.51
N LEU A 97 -12.07 7.91 5.90
CA LEU A 97 -11.91 6.68 5.10
C LEU A 97 -11.81 6.95 3.60
N THR A 98 -11.76 8.22 3.19
CA THR A 98 -11.72 8.62 1.77
C THR A 98 -10.62 7.89 1.01
N PHE A 99 -9.40 7.88 1.55
CA PHE A 99 -8.25 7.24 0.91
C PHE A 99 -8.38 5.71 0.84
N VAL A 100 -8.93 5.07 1.87
CA VAL A 100 -9.15 3.61 1.89
C VAL A 100 -10.15 3.23 0.80
N TYR A 101 -11.25 3.97 0.69
CA TYR A 101 -12.29 3.70 -0.31
C TYR A 101 -11.87 4.06 -1.73
N GLU A 102 -11.04 5.09 -1.92
CA GLU A 102 -10.42 5.37 -3.22
C GLU A 102 -9.53 4.20 -3.67
N VAL A 103 -8.68 3.68 -2.79
CA VAL A 103 -7.86 2.50 -3.09
C VAL A 103 -8.74 1.29 -3.41
N ALA A 104 -9.80 1.05 -2.62
CA ALA A 104 -10.72 -0.05 -2.87
C ALA A 104 -11.40 0.04 -4.25
N ARG A 105 -11.86 1.24 -4.66
CA ARG A 105 -12.43 1.46 -6.01
C ARG A 105 -11.43 1.18 -7.11
N GLU A 106 -10.22 1.74 -6.99
CA GLU A 106 -9.16 1.62 -7.98
C GLU A 106 -8.65 0.16 -8.09
N VAL A 107 -8.62 -0.58 -6.97
CA VAL A 107 -8.40 -2.03 -6.97
C VAL A 107 -9.52 -2.74 -7.74
N GLY A 108 -10.80 -2.49 -7.44
CA GLY A 108 -11.91 -3.12 -8.16
C GLY A 108 -11.93 -2.84 -9.67
N GLU A 109 -11.39 -1.70 -10.11
CA GLU A 109 -11.31 -1.33 -11.52
C GLU A 109 -10.14 -1.98 -12.28
N HIS A 110 -9.07 -2.37 -11.57
CA HIS A 110 -7.83 -2.85 -12.18
C HIS A 110 -7.45 -4.28 -11.80
N LEU A 111 -8.13 -4.88 -10.82
CA LEU A 111 -7.84 -6.23 -10.37
C LEU A 111 -8.11 -7.23 -11.50
N ALA A 112 -7.06 -7.87 -11.96
CA ALA A 112 -7.12 -8.95 -12.93
C ALA A 112 -6.73 -10.27 -12.23
N GLY A 113 -7.73 -11.12 -11.99
CA GLY A 113 -7.56 -12.41 -11.31
C GLY A 113 -7.74 -12.33 -9.79
N ASP A 114 -7.42 -13.44 -9.12
CA ASP A 114 -7.66 -13.59 -7.69
C ASP A 114 -6.53 -12.94 -6.86
N ALA A 115 -6.92 -12.15 -5.86
CA ALA A 115 -6.02 -11.60 -4.86
C ALA A 115 -6.71 -11.48 -3.50
N VAL A 116 -5.93 -11.60 -2.43
CA VAL A 116 -6.41 -11.28 -1.07
C VAL A 116 -6.20 -9.79 -0.79
N VAL A 117 -7.27 -9.05 -0.53
CA VAL A 117 -7.19 -7.65 -0.12
C VAL A 117 -7.16 -7.55 1.40
N VAL A 118 -6.14 -6.86 1.93
CA VAL A 118 -5.86 -6.77 3.37
C VAL A 118 -5.91 -5.31 3.81
N THR A 119 -6.92 -4.95 4.61
CA THR A 119 -6.98 -3.63 5.23
C THR A 119 -6.02 -3.56 6.42
N LYS A 120 -4.87 -2.91 6.23
CA LYS A 120 -3.86 -2.70 7.27
C LYS A 120 -3.96 -1.33 7.94
N SER A 121 -4.55 -0.35 7.25
CA SER A 121 -4.94 0.93 7.83
C SER A 121 -5.83 0.73 9.07
N THR A 122 -5.66 1.57 10.08
CA THR A 122 -6.56 1.58 11.24
C THR A 122 -7.92 2.12 10.82
N VAL A 123 -8.94 1.25 10.83
CA VAL A 123 -10.29 1.58 10.36
C VAL A 123 -11.35 1.19 11.40
N PRO A 124 -12.52 1.86 11.43
CA PRO A 124 -13.65 1.43 12.24
C PRO A 124 -14.16 0.04 11.83
N VAL A 125 -14.84 -0.63 12.77
CA VAL A 125 -15.55 -1.90 12.54
C VAL A 125 -16.53 -1.78 11.35
N GLY A 126 -16.64 -2.82 10.54
CA GLY A 126 -17.50 -2.87 9.35
C GLY A 126 -16.87 -2.24 8.09
N THR A 127 -15.68 -1.64 8.19
CA THR A 127 -14.98 -1.08 7.02
C THR A 127 -14.55 -2.18 6.03
N GLY A 128 -14.26 -3.40 6.51
CA GLY A 128 -13.97 -4.54 5.65
C GLY A 128 -15.14 -4.89 4.72
N ASP A 129 -16.35 -4.99 5.27
CA ASP A 129 -17.58 -5.25 4.53
C ASP A 129 -17.83 -4.17 3.45
N GLU A 130 -17.56 -2.91 3.79
CA GLU A 130 -17.69 -1.81 2.84
C GLU A 130 -16.61 -1.85 1.74
N VAL A 131 -15.36 -2.21 2.08
CA VAL A 131 -14.29 -2.42 1.10
C VAL A 131 -14.65 -3.55 0.13
N GLU A 132 -15.16 -4.68 0.64
CA GLU A 132 -15.67 -5.79 -0.17
C GLU A 132 -16.78 -5.31 -1.12
N ARG A 133 -17.79 -4.62 -0.59
CA ARG A 133 -18.90 -4.07 -1.39
C ARG A 133 -18.43 -3.15 -2.51
N ILE A 134 -17.44 -2.30 -2.22
CA ILE A 134 -16.85 -1.38 -3.20
C ILE A 134 -16.10 -2.12 -4.30
N ILE A 135 -15.29 -3.12 -3.93
CA ILE A 135 -14.47 -3.88 -4.88
C ILE A 135 -15.34 -4.74 -5.77
N VAL A 136 -16.32 -5.44 -5.20
CA VAL A 136 -17.12 -6.43 -5.92
C VAL A 136 -18.05 -5.80 -6.95
N LYS A 137 -18.50 -4.54 -6.75
CA LYS A 137 -19.53 -3.80 -7.52
C LYS A 137 -20.72 -4.69 -7.95
N PRO A 138 -21.95 -4.47 -7.46
CA PRO A 138 -23.09 -5.21 -8.02
C PRO A 138 -23.20 -4.92 -9.52
N GLU A 139 -23.25 -5.98 -10.34
CA GLU A 139 -23.69 -5.91 -11.74
C GLU A 139 -25.08 -5.29 -11.86
#